data_AF-A0A6A6XHK5-F1
#
_entry.id   AF-A0A6A6XHK5-F1
#
_cell.length_a   1.000
_cell.length_b   1.000
_cell.length_c   1.000
_cell.angle_alpha   90.00
_cell.angle_beta   90.00
_cell.angle_gamma   90.00
#
_symmetry.space_group_name_H-M   'P 1'
#
loop_
_entity.id
_entity.type
_entity.pdbx_description
1 polymer ?
#
loop_
_entity_poly.entity_id
_entity_poly.type
_entity_poly.pdbx_seq_one_letter_code
_entity_poly.pdbx_strand_id
1 'polypeptide(L)'
;MMKLQSPADTDSDSNSGTKAKLESPTRYIPKTLSPAPTCRRISARLYKQRLKITATLVLLSLYLVVNHLTCTMPPIRQNADLSQHTKTLFLPYVHKFSTQEIPMVRATISGNDFELPMDTGSTGIMIGAPRLPHISPDEGIPAYEYLSSSRILYGGRLVSQTITFHGVDGAYATATVPILVVDRSMVCPWYKPGVDGFHCPRIPHRPYPEPRDTSQIMYMGIGFGRNRLEHKKLKALPSGNPFLNINNINGEEVQTGAMRTGYTISTDGVYLGLTKENTKGFVFTDLERGVTTDPRDWAMVKMCFRLNDQGDNCGSALIDTGIPQMYLRTDVGVETPNVTVRNPNKEGEATWVKRVKPGTNIAIGFPSLEGREIVGYSFEVGTGMLMEPVYVVPESQGPPPYVNTGRNFLFGFSVVFDADGGRFGFRAVHPQHPQISHSSL
;
A
#
# COMPACT_ATOMS: atom_id res chain seq x y z
N MET A 1 -26.30 13.98 -19.17
CA MET A 1 -25.49 15.22 -19.21
C MET A 1 -25.58 15.89 -17.85
N MET A 2 -24.56 15.71 -17.00
CA MET A 2 -24.31 16.54 -15.82
C MET A 2 -22.88 16.25 -15.35
N LYS A 3 -22.09 17.31 -15.16
CA LYS A 3 -20.69 17.28 -14.71
C LYS A 3 -20.62 16.71 -13.30
N LEU A 4 -19.76 15.71 -13.09
CA LEU A 4 -19.31 15.29 -11.78
C LEU A 4 -18.14 16.18 -11.38
N GLN A 5 -18.36 17.01 -10.36
CA GLN A 5 -17.38 17.86 -9.72
C GLN A 5 -17.10 17.26 -8.34
N SER A 6 -15.84 16.96 -8.07
CA SER A 6 -15.34 16.61 -6.74
C SER A 6 -15.38 17.84 -5.82
N PRO A 7 -15.68 17.69 -4.52
CA PRO A 7 -15.70 18.81 -3.60
C PRO A 7 -14.26 19.25 -3.30
N ALA A 8 -13.96 20.50 -3.63
CA ALA A 8 -12.87 21.26 -3.03
C ALA A 8 -13.47 22.03 -1.85
N ASP A 9 -12.83 21.92 -0.69
CA ASP A 9 -13.11 22.77 0.47
C ASP A 9 -12.71 24.21 0.13
N THR A 10 -13.65 25.14 0.28
CA THR A 10 -13.39 26.58 0.31
C THR A 10 -14.06 27.16 1.54
N ASP A 11 -13.25 27.46 2.55
CA ASP A 11 -13.57 28.47 3.57
C ASP A 11 -13.37 29.86 2.96
N SER A 12 -14.43 30.66 2.92
CA SER A 12 -14.30 32.11 2.82
C SER A 12 -15.52 32.76 3.48
N ASP A 13 -15.30 33.38 4.62
CA ASP A 13 -16.28 34.21 5.30
C ASP A 13 -15.98 35.71 5.07
N SER A 14 -17.05 36.40 4.65
CA SER A 14 -17.43 37.80 4.87
C SER A 14 -16.42 38.97 4.77
N ASN A 15 -16.40 39.56 3.57
CA ASN A 15 -16.71 40.95 3.22
C ASN A 15 -16.93 42.01 4.35
N SER A 16 -16.16 43.12 4.34
CA SER A 16 -16.69 44.50 4.42
C SER A 16 -15.62 45.55 4.09
N GLY A 17 -16.01 46.66 3.44
CA GLY A 17 -15.28 47.94 3.59
C GLY A 17 -14.73 48.60 2.32
N THR A 18 -15.60 49.31 1.62
CA THR A 18 -15.41 50.31 0.56
C THR A 18 -14.31 51.39 0.74
N LYS A 19 -13.77 51.81 -0.42
CA LYS A 19 -13.58 53.21 -0.96
C LYS A 19 -12.16 53.80 -1.13
N ALA A 20 -11.99 54.29 -2.37
CA ALA A 20 -11.17 55.43 -2.84
C ALA A 20 -9.63 55.21 -2.90
N LYS A 21 -8.81 55.81 -3.78
CA LYS A 21 -8.95 56.97 -4.70
C LYS A 21 -7.74 56.97 -5.67
N LEU A 22 -7.98 57.45 -6.90
CA LEU A 22 -7.13 58.24 -7.83
C LEU A 22 -5.60 58.03 -8.05
N GLU A 23 -5.27 58.11 -9.34
CA GLU A 23 -4.19 58.89 -10.00
C GLU A 23 -2.74 58.35 -10.14
N SER A 24 -2.51 57.82 -11.35
CA SER A 24 -1.62 58.34 -12.43
C SER A 24 -0.07 58.26 -12.34
N PRO A 25 0.61 58.17 -13.50
CA PRO A 25 1.97 57.59 -13.62
C PRO A 25 3.03 58.63 -14.03
N THR A 26 4.32 58.28 -13.89
CA THR A 26 5.43 58.47 -14.87
C THR A 26 6.81 58.56 -14.19
N ARG A 27 7.82 57.84 -14.71
CA ARG A 27 8.96 58.40 -15.48
C ARG A 27 10.08 57.38 -15.69
N TYR A 28 10.55 57.38 -16.93
CA TYR A 28 11.75 56.73 -17.48
C TYR A 28 12.89 57.76 -17.53
N ILE A 29 14.17 57.32 -17.50
CA ILE A 29 15.36 57.82 -18.28
C ILE A 29 16.71 57.42 -17.58
N PRO A 30 17.82 57.21 -18.34
CA PRO A 30 18.80 56.15 -18.10
C PRO A 30 20.28 56.58 -17.89
N LYS A 31 21.15 55.56 -17.69
CA LYS A 31 22.59 55.35 -18.07
C LYS A 31 23.64 56.43 -17.75
N THR A 32 24.80 56.00 -17.25
CA THR A 32 26.13 56.52 -17.68
C THR A 32 27.30 55.61 -17.27
N LEU A 33 28.35 55.69 -18.09
CA LEU A 33 29.55 54.86 -18.20
C LEU A 33 30.66 55.15 -17.17
N SER A 34 31.55 54.17 -17.00
CA SER A 34 32.87 54.22 -16.32
C SER A 34 33.92 55.11 -16.98
N PRO A 35 35.05 55.36 -16.28
CA PRO A 35 36.36 55.31 -16.94
C PRO A 35 37.47 54.51 -16.21
N ALA A 36 38.41 54.08 -17.07
CA ALA A 36 39.70 53.38 -17.01
C ALA A 36 40.55 53.20 -15.71
N PRO A 37 41.42 52.15 -15.67
CA PRO A 37 42.31 51.84 -14.55
C PRO A 37 43.73 52.42 -14.70
N THR A 38 44.36 52.70 -13.56
CA THR A 38 45.78 53.08 -13.43
C THR A 38 46.65 51.88 -13.05
N CYS A 39 47.80 51.75 -13.73
CA CYS A 39 48.79 50.70 -13.55
C CYS A 39 49.60 50.91 -12.26
N ARG A 40 49.66 49.90 -11.37
CA ARG A 40 50.55 49.90 -10.18
C ARG A 40 51.24 48.54 -9.99
N ARG A 41 52.54 48.64 -9.67
CA ARG A 41 53.52 47.58 -9.43
C ARG A 41 53.02 46.50 -8.47
N ILE A 42 53.04 45.25 -8.93
CA ILE A 42 52.73 44.05 -8.14
C ILE A 42 53.93 43.77 -7.22
N SER A 43 53.77 44.05 -5.94
CA SER A 43 54.75 43.70 -4.90
C SER A 43 54.72 42.20 -4.58
N ALA A 44 55.86 41.63 -4.21
CA ALA A 44 56.05 40.23 -3.82
C ALA A 44 55.13 39.74 -2.67
N ARG A 45 54.39 40.64 -2.00
CA ARG A 45 53.32 40.28 -1.05
C ARG A 45 52.12 39.63 -1.73
N LEU A 46 51.76 40.03 -2.94
CA LEU A 46 50.64 39.44 -3.70
C LEU A 46 50.91 37.99 -4.11
N TYR A 47 52.17 37.62 -4.34
CA TYR A 47 52.54 36.24 -4.69
C TYR A 47 52.37 35.28 -3.50
N LYS A 48 52.84 35.67 -2.29
CA LYS A 48 52.63 34.86 -1.07
C LYS A 48 51.15 34.78 -0.68
N GLN A 49 50.36 35.83 -0.93
CA GLN A 49 48.93 35.83 -0.64
C GLN A 49 48.15 34.97 -1.65
N ARG A 50 48.51 35.01 -2.93
CA ARG A 50 47.97 34.11 -3.96
C ARG A 50 48.32 32.65 -3.67
N LEU A 51 49.56 32.34 -3.30
CA LEU A 51 49.96 30.97 -2.96
C LEU A 51 49.19 30.40 -1.77
N LYS A 52 48.93 31.23 -0.74
CA LYS A 52 48.08 30.85 0.40
C LYS A 52 46.63 30.60 -0.04
N ILE A 53 46.04 31.50 -0.83
CA ILE A 53 44.67 31.34 -1.32
C ILE A 53 44.52 30.09 -2.19
N THR A 54 45.48 29.82 -3.09
CA THR A 54 45.47 28.62 -3.93
C THR A 54 45.62 27.35 -3.09
N ALA A 55 46.50 27.33 -2.08
CA ALA A 55 46.64 26.20 -1.17
C ALA A 55 45.36 25.95 -0.36
N THR A 56 44.70 27.00 0.14
CA THR A 56 43.43 26.87 0.86
C THR A 56 42.32 26.37 -0.04
N LEU A 57 42.24 26.85 -1.29
CA LEU A 57 41.24 26.38 -2.27
C LEU A 57 41.47 24.93 -2.68
N VAL A 58 42.73 24.49 -2.83
CA VAL A 58 43.07 23.09 -3.13
C VAL A 58 42.77 22.18 -1.94
N LEU A 59 43.03 22.62 -0.71
CA LEU A 59 42.66 21.86 0.49
C LEU A 59 41.14 21.79 0.67
N LEU A 60 40.41 22.86 0.37
CA LEU A 60 38.96 22.88 0.44
C LEU A 60 38.33 22.00 -0.65
N SER A 61 38.88 22.01 -1.87
CA SER A 61 38.42 21.12 -2.94
C SER A 61 38.78 19.66 -2.67
N LEU A 62 39.97 19.36 -2.11
CA LEU A 62 40.28 18.01 -1.64
C LEU A 62 39.34 17.58 -0.51
N TYR A 63 39.02 18.46 0.43
CA TYR A 63 38.09 18.17 1.53
C TYR A 63 36.65 17.92 1.01
N LEU A 64 36.21 18.69 0.02
CA LEU A 64 34.91 18.48 -0.64
C LEU A 64 34.89 17.21 -1.48
N VAL A 65 35.98 16.87 -2.18
CA VAL A 65 36.11 15.62 -2.95
C VAL A 65 36.19 14.41 -2.01
N VAL A 66 36.94 14.48 -0.92
CA VAL A 66 36.99 13.42 0.10
C VAL A 66 35.63 13.26 0.77
N ASN A 67 34.92 14.35 1.11
CA ASN A 67 33.56 14.27 1.65
C ASN A 67 32.52 13.78 0.63
N HIS A 68 32.70 14.05 -0.67
CA HIS A 68 31.86 13.48 -1.72
C HIS A 68 32.18 12.00 -2.02
N LEU A 69 33.44 11.57 -1.86
CA LEU A 69 33.85 10.16 -2.00
C LEU A 69 33.58 9.35 -0.73
N THR A 70 33.45 9.97 0.43
CA THR A 70 32.81 9.38 1.62
C THR A 70 31.30 9.56 1.59
N CYS A 71 30.68 9.40 0.41
CA CYS A 71 29.34 8.87 0.34
C CYS A 71 29.44 7.41 0.80
N THR A 72 29.59 7.23 2.11
CA THR A 72 29.52 5.93 2.77
C THR A 72 28.22 5.33 2.28
N MET A 73 28.33 4.31 1.44
CA MET A 73 27.19 3.50 1.06
C MET A 73 26.44 3.19 2.36
N PRO A 74 25.12 3.44 2.46
CA PRO A 74 24.38 2.95 3.59
C PRO A 74 24.70 1.46 3.68
N PRO A 75 25.15 0.96 4.85
CA PRO A 75 25.49 -0.43 4.99
C PRO A 75 24.26 -1.21 4.52
N ILE A 76 24.47 -2.15 3.59
CA ILE A 76 23.50 -3.22 3.35
C ILE A 76 23.30 -3.83 4.73
N ARG A 77 22.19 -3.49 5.40
CA ARG A 77 21.91 -4.03 6.73
C ARG A 77 21.88 -5.53 6.56
N GLN A 78 22.68 -6.22 7.37
CA GLN A 78 22.68 -7.67 7.40
C GLN A 78 21.23 -8.14 7.54
N ASN A 79 20.85 -9.15 6.74
CA ASN A 79 19.60 -9.86 6.92
C ASN A 79 19.44 -10.17 8.41
N ALA A 80 18.29 -9.82 9.02
CA ALA A 80 18.06 -10.13 10.43
C ALA A 80 18.37 -11.60 10.66
N ASP A 81 19.06 -11.90 11.75
CA ASP A 81 19.38 -13.26 12.09
C ASP A 81 18.09 -14.02 12.46
N LEU A 82 17.57 -14.77 11.50
CA LEU A 82 16.39 -15.61 11.67
C LEU A 82 16.76 -17.03 12.09
N SER A 83 18.03 -17.32 12.43
CA SER A 83 18.50 -18.67 12.76
C SER A 83 17.80 -19.27 13.98
N GLN A 84 17.36 -18.43 14.93
CA GLN A 84 16.70 -18.86 16.16
C GLN A 84 15.19 -19.10 16.01
N HIS A 85 14.59 -18.66 14.91
CA HIS A 85 13.14 -18.76 14.70
C HIS A 85 12.85 -19.99 13.85
N THR A 86 12.21 -20.99 14.46
CA THR A 86 11.99 -22.31 13.85
C THR A 86 10.52 -22.65 13.68
N LYS A 87 9.63 -21.93 14.38
CA LYS A 87 8.18 -22.16 14.31
C LYS A 87 7.59 -21.45 13.10
N THR A 88 6.94 -22.22 12.22
CA THR A 88 6.20 -21.73 11.06
C THR A 88 5.08 -22.71 10.70
N LEU A 89 4.07 -22.23 9.99
CA LEU A 89 3.02 -23.05 9.39
C LEU A 89 2.80 -22.64 7.95
N PHE A 90 2.74 -23.61 7.03
CA PHE A 90 2.30 -23.37 5.66
C PHE A 90 0.78 -23.52 5.55
N LEU A 91 0.13 -22.48 5.03
CA LEU A 91 -1.27 -22.45 4.65
C LEU A 91 -1.38 -22.56 3.12
N PRO A 92 -1.85 -23.70 2.59
CA PRO A 92 -2.15 -23.80 1.16
C PRO A 92 -3.41 -22.98 0.85
N TYR A 93 -3.49 -22.46 -0.37
CA TYR A 93 -4.77 -21.92 -0.84
C TYR A 93 -5.77 -23.05 -1.07
N VAL A 94 -7.05 -22.77 -0.79
CA VAL A 94 -8.17 -23.67 -1.10
C VAL A 94 -8.18 -24.05 -2.58
N HIS A 95 -7.96 -23.05 -3.44
CA HIS A 95 -7.89 -23.18 -4.88
C HIS A 95 -6.56 -22.66 -5.38
N LYS A 96 -6.09 -23.18 -6.51
CA LYS A 96 -4.88 -22.69 -7.16
C LYS A 96 -4.99 -21.18 -7.38
N PHE A 97 -3.93 -20.45 -7.02
CA PHE A 97 -3.89 -19.01 -7.22
C PHE A 97 -4.18 -18.65 -8.68
N SER A 98 -5.06 -17.67 -8.88
CA SER A 98 -5.51 -17.24 -10.20
C SER A 98 -5.70 -15.73 -10.25
N THR A 99 -5.88 -15.21 -11.45
CA THR A 99 -6.22 -13.81 -11.68
C THR A 99 -7.68 -13.51 -11.36
N GLN A 100 -8.56 -14.52 -11.45
CA GLN A 100 -10.01 -14.33 -11.40
C GLN A 100 -10.55 -14.34 -9.97
N GLU A 101 -9.92 -15.10 -9.08
CA GLU A 101 -10.44 -15.36 -7.75
C GLU A 101 -9.52 -14.80 -6.67
N ILE A 102 -10.13 -14.40 -5.55
CA ILE A 102 -9.39 -14.01 -4.35
C ILE A 102 -8.79 -15.29 -3.75
N PRO A 103 -7.48 -15.34 -3.41
CA PRO A 103 -6.93 -16.49 -2.72
C PRO A 103 -7.65 -16.70 -1.40
N MET A 104 -8.07 -17.93 -1.13
CA MET A 104 -8.78 -18.30 0.09
C MET A 104 -7.94 -19.25 0.92
N VAL A 105 -8.03 -19.13 2.24
CA VAL A 105 -7.45 -20.08 3.20
C VAL A 105 -8.56 -20.73 4.02
N ARG A 106 -8.35 -21.98 4.41
CA ARG A 106 -9.29 -22.70 5.28
C ARG A 106 -9.12 -22.25 6.72
N ALA A 107 -10.24 -21.95 7.39
CA ALA A 107 -10.23 -21.62 8.79
C ALA A 107 -11.50 -22.10 9.52
N THR A 108 -11.40 -22.33 10.82
CA THR A 108 -12.56 -22.58 11.70
C THR A 108 -12.71 -21.44 12.70
N ILE A 109 -13.92 -20.92 12.84
CA ILE A 109 -14.27 -19.84 13.79
C ILE A 109 -15.54 -20.26 14.51
N SER A 110 -15.51 -20.27 15.85
CA SER A 110 -16.68 -20.67 16.66
C SER A 110 -17.28 -22.02 16.25
N GLY A 111 -16.42 -22.99 15.89
CA GLY A 111 -16.83 -24.32 15.44
C GLY A 111 -17.40 -24.40 14.02
N ASN A 112 -17.42 -23.29 13.27
CA ASN A 112 -17.88 -23.25 11.88
C ASN A 112 -16.67 -23.16 10.94
N ASP A 113 -16.69 -23.93 9.85
CA ASP A 113 -15.64 -23.92 8.84
C ASP A 113 -15.90 -22.87 7.77
N PHE A 114 -14.83 -22.20 7.35
CA PHE A 114 -14.84 -21.10 6.39
C PHE A 114 -13.70 -21.25 5.38
N GLU A 115 -13.98 -20.80 4.16
CA GLU A 115 -12.95 -20.45 3.18
C GLU A 115 -12.85 -18.92 3.19
N LEU A 116 -11.85 -18.41 3.90
CA LEU A 116 -11.70 -16.97 4.13
C LEU A 116 -10.93 -16.32 2.99
N PRO A 117 -11.49 -15.30 2.31
CA PRO A 117 -10.78 -14.57 1.28
C PRO A 117 -9.66 -13.73 1.91
N MET A 118 -8.43 -13.97 1.47
CA MET A 118 -7.24 -13.30 1.97
C MET A 118 -6.97 -12.01 1.19
N ASP A 119 -7.02 -10.88 1.89
CA ASP A 119 -6.84 -9.56 1.32
C ASP A 119 -5.70 -8.78 2.03
N THR A 120 -4.56 -8.63 1.37
CA THR A 120 -3.46 -7.78 1.85
C THR A 120 -3.73 -6.28 1.69
N GLY A 121 -4.78 -5.91 0.96
CA GLY A 121 -5.21 -4.53 0.78
C GLY A 121 -5.93 -3.95 1.99
N SER A 122 -6.26 -4.75 3.00
CA SER A 122 -7.05 -4.36 4.17
C SER A 122 -6.60 -5.09 5.43
N THR A 123 -7.13 -4.75 6.60
CA THR A 123 -6.78 -5.41 7.86
C THR A 123 -8.03 -5.62 8.71
N GLY A 124 -8.18 -6.82 9.28
CA GLY A 124 -9.33 -7.19 10.10
C GLY A 124 -10.29 -8.14 9.40
N ILE A 125 -11.20 -8.73 10.16
CA ILE A 125 -12.14 -9.74 9.64
C ILE A 125 -13.57 -9.22 9.78
N MET A 126 -14.37 -9.44 8.75
CA MET A 126 -15.82 -9.19 8.77
C MET A 126 -16.57 -10.45 8.36
N ILE A 127 -17.52 -10.89 9.17
CA ILE A 127 -18.36 -12.05 8.87
C ILE A 127 -19.81 -11.69 9.22
N GLY A 128 -20.74 -12.02 8.33
CA GLY A 128 -22.17 -11.85 8.59
C GLY A 128 -22.63 -12.62 9.82
N ALA A 129 -23.42 -11.98 10.69
CA ALA A 129 -23.99 -12.63 11.88
C ALA A 129 -24.69 -13.97 11.60
N PRO A 130 -25.44 -14.16 10.49
CA PRO A 130 -26.04 -15.46 10.18
C PRO A 130 -25.06 -16.61 9.99
N ARG A 131 -23.78 -16.33 9.69
CA ARG A 131 -22.73 -17.35 9.52
C ARG A 131 -22.04 -17.72 10.85
N LEU A 132 -22.35 -17.02 11.94
CA LEU A 132 -21.80 -17.25 13.27
C LEU A 132 -22.93 -17.43 14.30
N PRO A 133 -23.79 -18.46 14.15
CA PRO A 133 -25.03 -18.60 14.92
C PRO A 133 -24.82 -18.81 16.42
N HIS A 134 -23.60 -19.15 16.85
CA HIS A 134 -23.25 -19.36 18.26
C HIS A 134 -22.79 -18.09 18.98
N ILE A 135 -22.58 -16.98 18.26
CA ILE A 135 -22.26 -15.69 18.88
C ILE A 135 -23.56 -15.01 19.28
N SER A 136 -23.68 -14.66 20.57
CA SER A 136 -24.88 -13.98 21.06
C SER A 136 -25.06 -12.62 20.38
N PRO A 137 -26.29 -12.17 20.04
CA PRO A 137 -26.55 -10.83 19.53
C PRO A 137 -26.09 -9.68 20.46
N ASP A 138 -25.93 -9.97 21.76
CA ASP A 138 -25.52 -8.98 22.77
C ASP A 138 -24.01 -8.99 23.05
N GLU A 139 -23.25 -9.89 22.42
CA GLU A 139 -21.81 -10.06 22.65
C GLU A 139 -20.95 -9.00 21.93
N GLY A 140 -19.88 -8.54 22.56
CA GLY A 140 -18.91 -7.65 21.92
C GLY A 140 -19.27 -6.16 21.94
N ILE A 141 -18.50 -5.37 21.19
CA ILE A 141 -18.55 -3.90 21.24
C ILE A 141 -19.10 -3.36 19.92
N PRO A 142 -20.13 -2.50 19.92
CA PRO A 142 -20.65 -1.91 18.68
C PRO A 142 -19.55 -1.28 17.82
N ALA A 143 -19.49 -1.68 16.56
CA ALA A 143 -18.59 -1.10 15.55
C ALA A 143 -19.25 -1.01 14.17
N TYR A 144 -18.62 -0.26 13.27
CA TYR A 144 -19.03 -0.17 11.88
C TYR A 144 -17.84 0.07 10.96
N GLU A 145 -17.99 -0.32 9.71
CA GLU A 145 -17.01 -0.09 8.65
C GLU A 145 -17.73 0.42 7.40
N TYR A 146 -17.19 1.48 6.78
CA TYR A 146 -17.74 2.05 5.55
C TYR A 146 -16.69 1.97 4.44
N LEU A 147 -17.02 1.24 3.39
CA LEU A 147 -16.16 1.11 2.21
C LEU A 147 -16.60 2.14 1.17
N SER A 148 -15.82 3.22 1.03
CA SER A 148 -16.14 4.34 0.13
C SER A 148 -16.17 3.98 -1.35
N SER A 149 -15.39 2.98 -1.77
CA SER A 149 -15.33 2.50 -3.15
C SER A 149 -16.63 1.84 -3.60
N SER A 150 -17.26 1.06 -2.73
CA SER A 150 -18.54 0.39 -2.98
C SER A 150 -19.74 1.12 -2.37
N ARG A 151 -19.48 2.16 -1.57
CA ARG A 151 -20.46 2.89 -0.76
C ARG A 151 -21.27 1.99 0.18
N ILE A 152 -20.65 0.94 0.71
CA ILE A 152 -21.32 -0.01 1.61
C ILE A 152 -20.99 0.32 3.06
N LEU A 153 -22.01 0.44 3.90
CA LEU A 153 -21.87 0.48 5.36
C LEU A 153 -22.15 -0.91 5.94
N TYR A 154 -21.23 -1.39 6.76
CA TYR A 154 -21.39 -2.55 7.62
C TYR A 154 -21.56 -2.07 9.06
N GLY A 155 -22.68 -2.42 9.70
CA GLY A 155 -22.93 -2.14 11.11
C GLY A 155 -22.99 -3.46 11.88
N GLY A 156 -22.34 -3.51 13.04
CA GLY A 156 -22.27 -4.74 13.82
C GLY A 156 -21.53 -4.57 15.14
N ARG A 157 -20.84 -5.63 15.57
CA ARG A 157 -20.09 -5.69 16.83
C ARG A 157 -18.73 -6.34 16.63
N LEU A 158 -17.71 -5.81 17.28
CA LEU A 158 -16.41 -6.46 17.40
C LEU A 158 -16.48 -7.50 18.51
N VAL A 159 -16.30 -8.76 18.13
CA VAL A 159 -16.26 -9.91 19.03
C VAL A 159 -14.89 -10.55 18.92
N SER A 160 -14.21 -10.73 20.06
CA SER A 160 -12.88 -11.34 20.08
C SER A 160 -13.02 -12.84 19.91
N GLN A 161 -12.58 -13.38 18.77
CA GLN A 161 -12.71 -14.80 18.47
C GLN A 161 -11.37 -15.46 18.21
N THR A 162 -11.31 -16.75 18.55
CA THR A 162 -10.22 -17.62 18.14
C THR A 162 -10.52 -18.18 16.75
N ILE A 163 -9.53 -18.08 15.88
CA ILE A 163 -9.54 -18.56 14.51
C ILE A 163 -8.51 -19.68 14.43
N THR A 164 -8.91 -20.83 13.90
CA THR A 164 -7.98 -21.93 13.61
C THR A 164 -7.72 -21.94 12.11
N PHE A 165 -6.49 -21.65 11.67
CA PHE A 165 -6.07 -21.77 10.27
C PHE A 165 -5.54 -23.18 10.01
N HIS A 166 -5.99 -23.79 8.92
CA HIS A 166 -5.64 -25.17 8.57
C HIS A 166 -4.53 -25.20 7.52
N GLY A 167 -3.43 -25.85 7.88
CA GLY A 167 -2.31 -26.15 7.00
C GLY A 167 -2.42 -27.52 6.34
N VAL A 168 -1.28 -28.00 5.82
CA VAL A 168 -1.16 -29.35 5.25
C VAL A 168 -1.07 -30.43 6.34
N ASP A 169 -1.47 -31.66 6.01
CA ASP A 169 -1.31 -32.84 6.86
C ASP A 169 -1.88 -32.70 8.29
N GLY A 170 -2.96 -31.93 8.45
CA GLY A 170 -3.62 -31.69 9.74
C GLY A 170 -2.90 -30.68 10.64
N ALA A 171 -1.82 -30.05 10.17
CA ALA A 171 -1.19 -28.96 10.88
C ALA A 171 -2.13 -27.75 10.96
N TYR A 172 -2.07 -26.99 12.04
CA TYR A 172 -2.90 -25.80 12.23
C TYR A 172 -2.22 -24.76 13.11
N ALA A 173 -2.70 -23.52 13.00
CA ALA A 173 -2.31 -22.42 13.88
C ALA A 173 -3.55 -21.70 14.37
N THR A 174 -3.52 -21.17 15.59
CA THR A 174 -4.61 -20.34 16.09
C THR A 174 -4.20 -18.88 16.24
N ALA A 175 -5.15 -17.99 16.00
CA ALA A 175 -5.04 -16.56 16.26
C ALA A 175 -6.25 -16.09 17.07
N THR A 176 -6.06 -15.11 17.95
CA THR A 176 -7.18 -14.44 18.63
C THR A 176 -7.21 -12.97 18.21
N VAL A 177 -8.26 -12.57 17.50
CA VAL A 177 -8.43 -11.20 16.98
C VAL A 177 -9.90 -10.76 17.08
N PRO A 178 -10.16 -9.44 17.13
CA PRO A 178 -11.52 -8.93 17.00
C PRO A 178 -12.07 -9.15 15.58
N ILE A 179 -13.23 -9.79 15.48
CA ILE A 179 -14.01 -9.97 14.24
C ILE A 179 -15.18 -9.01 14.27
N LEU A 180 -15.40 -8.26 13.20
CA LEU A 180 -16.65 -7.51 13.01
C LEU A 180 -17.75 -8.49 12.59
N VAL A 181 -18.58 -8.88 13.55
CA VAL A 181 -19.80 -9.64 13.32
C VAL A 181 -20.84 -8.68 12.76
N VAL A 182 -21.16 -8.81 11.48
CA VAL A 182 -21.99 -7.86 10.75
C VAL A 182 -23.46 -8.22 10.94
N ASP A 183 -24.15 -7.39 11.73
CA ASP A 183 -25.58 -7.52 11.99
C ASP A 183 -26.41 -6.87 10.85
N ARG A 184 -25.88 -5.82 10.19
CA ARG A 184 -26.54 -5.11 9.10
C ARG A 184 -25.55 -4.67 8.03
N SER A 185 -25.96 -4.75 6.75
CA SER A 185 -25.22 -4.18 5.63
C SER A 185 -26.14 -3.39 4.72
N MET A 186 -25.70 -2.21 4.28
CA MET A 186 -26.51 -1.28 3.51
C MET A 186 -25.67 -0.63 2.40
N VAL A 187 -26.24 -0.45 1.21
CA VAL A 187 -25.72 0.48 0.20
C VAL A 187 -26.10 1.89 0.63
N CYS A 188 -25.10 2.75 0.81
CA CYS A 188 -25.24 4.07 1.42
C CYS A 188 -24.55 5.14 0.56
N PRO A 189 -25.22 5.58 -0.52
CA PRO A 189 -24.64 6.50 -1.50
C PRO A 189 -24.29 7.87 -0.93
N TRP A 190 -24.97 8.26 0.14
CA TRP A 190 -24.88 9.60 0.74
C TRP A 190 -24.07 9.65 2.03
N TYR A 191 -23.45 8.53 2.41
CA TYR A 191 -22.67 8.43 3.63
C TYR A 191 -21.45 9.36 3.56
N LYS A 192 -21.24 10.14 4.61
CA LYS A 192 -20.13 11.06 4.79
C LYS A 192 -19.23 10.52 5.90
N PRO A 193 -18.09 9.90 5.55
CA PRO A 193 -17.11 9.46 6.53
C PRO A 193 -16.78 10.60 7.50
N GLY A 194 -16.94 10.32 8.79
CA GLY A 194 -16.63 11.25 9.86
C GLY A 194 -17.70 12.16 10.37
N VAL A 195 -18.78 12.26 9.60
CA VAL A 195 -20.00 12.93 10.04
C VAL A 195 -21.01 11.87 10.44
N ASP A 196 -21.17 10.85 9.59
CA ASP A 196 -22.12 9.77 9.83
C ASP A 196 -21.53 8.66 10.70
N GLY A 197 -22.41 8.03 11.48
CA GLY A 197 -22.07 6.97 12.42
C GLY A 197 -22.49 5.58 11.94
N PHE A 198 -23.15 4.85 12.82
CA PHE A 198 -23.59 3.47 12.64
C PHE A 198 -24.74 3.26 11.65
N HIS A 199 -25.39 4.35 11.23
CA HIS A 199 -26.57 4.30 10.40
C HIS A 199 -26.34 5.13 9.15
N CYS A 200 -26.89 4.68 8.03
CA CYS A 200 -26.84 5.45 6.81
C CYS A 200 -27.77 6.65 6.91
N PRO A 201 -27.31 7.85 6.54
CA PRO A 201 -28.12 9.05 6.65
C PRO A 201 -29.34 8.95 5.74
N ARG A 202 -30.50 9.34 6.26
CA ARG A 202 -31.71 9.52 5.46
C ARG A 202 -31.75 10.96 4.96
N ILE A 203 -31.64 11.15 3.65
CA ILE A 203 -31.76 12.47 3.03
C ILE A 203 -33.16 12.61 2.41
N PRO A 204 -33.94 13.65 2.76
CA PRO A 204 -35.22 13.92 2.12
C PRO A 204 -35.11 13.93 0.58
N HIS A 205 -36.09 13.32 -0.09
CA HIS A 205 -36.16 13.24 -1.57
C HIS A 205 -35.01 12.50 -2.26
N ARG A 206 -34.16 11.76 -1.52
CA ARG A 206 -33.17 10.82 -2.10
C ARG A 206 -33.64 9.37 -1.96
N PRO A 207 -33.15 8.46 -2.82
CA PRO A 207 -33.41 7.02 -2.67
C PRO A 207 -33.02 6.52 -1.29
N TYR A 208 -33.81 5.57 -0.77
CA TYR A 208 -33.57 4.96 0.52
C TYR A 208 -32.29 4.09 0.47
N PRO A 209 -31.50 4.02 1.54
CA PRO A 209 -30.39 3.06 1.63
C PRO A 209 -30.90 1.64 1.41
N GLU A 210 -30.22 0.86 0.57
CA GLU A 210 -30.68 -0.48 0.19
C GLU A 210 -30.03 -1.54 1.09
N PRO A 211 -30.81 -2.40 1.78
CA PRO A 211 -30.25 -3.47 2.58
C PRO A 211 -29.57 -4.52 1.70
N ARG A 212 -28.49 -5.09 2.23
CA ARG A 212 -27.77 -6.20 1.63
C ARG A 212 -27.88 -7.43 2.51
N ASP A 213 -27.89 -8.59 1.86
CA ASP A 213 -27.87 -9.87 2.55
C ASP A 213 -26.55 -10.04 3.32
N THR A 214 -26.65 -10.14 4.65
CA THR A 214 -25.49 -10.34 5.52
C THR A 214 -24.97 -11.77 5.46
N SER A 215 -25.77 -12.74 5.01
CA SER A 215 -25.34 -14.15 4.91
C SER A 215 -24.18 -14.34 3.93
N GLN A 216 -23.96 -13.40 3.00
CA GLN A 216 -22.90 -13.45 1.99
C GLN A 216 -21.62 -12.70 2.38
N ILE A 217 -21.55 -12.13 3.59
CA ILE A 217 -20.42 -11.31 4.01
C ILE A 217 -19.34 -12.19 4.63
N MET A 218 -18.20 -12.30 3.95
CA MET A 218 -16.96 -12.87 4.45
C MET A 218 -15.80 -12.06 3.92
N TYR A 219 -14.89 -11.67 4.81
CA TYR A 219 -13.75 -10.84 4.49
C TYR A 219 -12.63 -11.05 5.50
N MET A 220 -11.39 -11.26 5.04
CA MET A 220 -10.22 -11.34 5.92
C MET A 220 -9.07 -10.49 5.37
N GLY A 221 -8.90 -9.33 5.99
CA GLY A 221 -7.77 -8.44 5.77
C GLY A 221 -6.54 -8.84 6.59
N ILE A 222 -5.42 -9.02 5.90
CA ILE A 222 -4.10 -9.35 6.48
C ILE A 222 -3.02 -8.33 6.12
N GLY A 223 -3.38 -7.15 5.63
CA GLY A 223 -2.50 -6.05 5.28
C GLY A 223 -1.95 -5.27 6.48
N PHE A 224 -1.11 -4.28 6.17
CA PHE A 224 -0.50 -3.32 7.10
C PHE A 224 -0.39 -1.93 6.44
N GLY A 225 0.03 -0.90 7.18
CA GLY A 225 0.36 0.43 6.63
C GLY A 225 -0.84 1.27 6.18
N ARG A 226 -2.05 0.88 6.59
CA ARG A 226 -3.32 1.56 6.26
C ARG A 226 -4.03 2.14 7.48
N ASN A 227 -3.38 2.07 8.63
CA ASN A 227 -3.76 2.75 9.84
C ASN A 227 -3.78 4.27 9.62
N ARG A 228 -4.96 4.85 9.74
CA ARG A 228 -5.19 6.29 9.68
C ARG A 228 -5.87 6.73 10.96
N LEU A 229 -5.52 7.92 11.44
CA LEU A 229 -6.26 8.62 12.48
C LEU A 229 -7.52 9.23 11.84
N GLU A 230 -8.51 8.40 11.52
CA GLU A 230 -9.80 8.88 11.01
C GLU A 230 -10.78 9.00 12.19
N HIS A 231 -11.30 10.21 12.44
CA HIS A 231 -12.32 10.48 13.45
C HIS A 231 -11.99 9.97 14.86
N LYS A 232 -10.71 10.04 15.23
CA LYS A 232 -10.18 9.56 16.52
C LYS A 232 -10.34 8.04 16.74
N LYS A 233 -10.59 7.27 15.68
CA LYS A 233 -10.59 5.80 15.70
C LYS A 233 -9.51 5.28 14.77
N LEU A 234 -8.59 4.49 15.31
CA LEU A 234 -7.60 3.80 14.50
C LEU A 234 -8.27 2.59 13.83
N LYS A 235 -8.32 2.60 12.50
CA LYS A 235 -8.67 1.43 11.69
C LYS A 235 -7.40 0.70 11.26
N ALA A 236 -7.54 -0.55 10.82
CA ALA A 236 -6.44 -1.35 10.29
C ALA A 236 -5.22 -1.50 11.23
N LEU A 237 -5.49 -1.78 12.51
CA LEU A 237 -4.47 -2.00 13.53
C LEU A 237 -3.80 -3.38 13.39
N PRO A 238 -2.51 -3.53 13.75
CA PRO A 238 -1.84 -4.83 13.78
C PRO A 238 -2.57 -5.87 14.65
N SER A 239 -3.25 -5.44 15.72
CA SER A 239 -4.08 -6.31 16.57
C SER A 239 -5.31 -6.91 15.87
N GLY A 240 -5.74 -6.34 14.73
CA GLY A 240 -6.80 -6.90 13.89
C GLY A 240 -6.29 -7.83 12.79
N ASN A 241 -4.98 -7.88 12.53
CA ASN A 241 -4.40 -8.76 11.51
C ASN A 241 -4.26 -10.18 12.07
N PRO A 242 -5.02 -11.18 11.58
CA PRO A 242 -4.97 -12.52 12.16
C PRO A 242 -3.60 -13.20 12.00
N PHE A 243 -2.82 -12.85 10.98
CA PHE A 243 -1.50 -13.46 10.75
C PHE A 243 -0.39 -12.89 11.64
N LEU A 244 -0.64 -11.74 12.29
CA LEU A 244 0.29 -11.15 13.26
C LEU A 244 -0.01 -11.53 14.71
N ASN A 245 -1.13 -12.21 14.96
CA ASN A 245 -1.60 -12.56 16.30
C ASN A 245 -1.75 -14.08 16.48
N ILE A 246 -0.84 -14.84 15.88
CA ILE A 246 -0.73 -16.29 16.07
C ILE A 246 -0.25 -16.57 17.49
N ASN A 247 -1.01 -17.35 18.25
CA ASN A 247 -0.71 -17.70 19.64
C ASN A 247 -0.43 -19.20 19.85
N ASN A 248 -0.80 -20.05 18.89
CA ASN A 248 -0.58 -21.50 18.98
C ASN A 248 -0.26 -22.07 17.59
N ILE A 249 0.60 -23.09 17.54
CA ILE A 249 0.83 -23.93 16.35
C ILE A 249 0.77 -25.40 16.80
N ASN A 250 -0.10 -26.20 16.18
CA ASN A 250 -0.27 -27.64 16.44
C ASN A 250 -0.53 -27.99 17.90
N GLY A 251 -1.28 -27.16 18.63
CA GLY A 251 -1.59 -27.36 20.05
C GLY A 251 -0.55 -26.76 20.99
N GLU A 252 0.62 -26.35 20.50
CA GLU A 252 1.68 -25.74 21.30
C GLU A 252 1.60 -24.20 21.28
N GLU A 253 1.62 -23.59 22.46
CA GLU A 253 1.69 -22.12 22.58
C GLU A 253 3.00 -21.60 21.97
N VAL A 254 2.89 -20.55 21.17
CA VAL A 254 4.05 -19.87 20.57
C VAL A 254 4.74 -19.05 21.65
N GLN A 255 5.84 -19.60 22.18
CA GLN A 255 6.68 -18.92 23.16
C GLN A 255 7.27 -17.63 22.57
N THR A 256 7.47 -16.62 23.41
CA THR A 256 8.11 -15.36 23.01
C THR A 256 9.47 -15.63 22.35
N GLY A 257 9.67 -15.12 21.14
CA GLY A 257 10.90 -15.30 20.37
C GLY A 257 11.06 -16.62 19.62
N ALA A 258 10.16 -17.61 19.82
CA ALA A 258 10.21 -18.88 19.07
C ALA A 258 9.76 -18.73 17.60
N MET A 259 8.93 -17.73 17.34
CA MET A 259 8.41 -17.37 16.03
C MET A 259 8.74 -15.90 15.77
N ARG A 260 9.26 -15.61 14.58
CA ARG A 260 9.38 -14.23 14.09
C ARG A 260 8.04 -13.81 13.52
N THR A 261 7.40 -12.80 14.10
CA THR A 261 6.08 -12.36 13.67
C THR A 261 6.15 -11.77 12.27
N GLY A 262 5.36 -12.33 11.36
CA GLY A 262 5.38 -12.01 9.95
C GLY A 262 4.88 -13.17 9.12
N TYR A 263 4.80 -12.96 7.81
CA TYR A 263 4.37 -13.98 6.87
C TYR A 263 4.96 -13.78 5.48
N THR A 264 5.09 -14.86 4.73
CA THR A 264 5.42 -14.82 3.29
C THR A 264 4.19 -15.16 2.47
N ILE A 265 4.02 -14.53 1.31
CA ILE A 265 2.93 -14.81 0.37
C ILE A 265 3.51 -15.13 -1.00
N SER A 266 2.97 -16.16 -1.64
CA SER A 266 3.31 -16.59 -3.00
C SER A 266 2.05 -17.05 -3.74
N THR A 267 2.19 -17.54 -4.97
CA THR A 267 1.11 -18.24 -5.70
C THR A 267 0.77 -19.61 -5.10
N ASP A 268 1.63 -20.17 -4.27
CA ASP A 268 1.43 -21.52 -3.71
C ASP A 268 0.65 -21.48 -2.38
N GLY A 269 0.81 -20.39 -1.63
CA GLY A 269 0.20 -20.22 -0.32
C GLY A 269 0.95 -19.23 0.55
N VAL A 270 0.75 -19.36 1.86
CA VAL A 270 1.28 -18.47 2.89
C VAL A 270 2.11 -19.25 3.89
N TYR A 271 3.27 -18.74 4.28
CA TYR A 271 3.93 -19.18 5.51
C TYR A 271 3.63 -18.19 6.61
N LEU A 272 3.06 -18.67 7.72
CA LEU A 272 2.95 -17.93 8.96
C LEU A 272 4.22 -18.12 9.78
N GLY A 273 4.82 -17.03 10.26
CA GLY A 273 6.06 -17.07 11.04
C GLY A 273 7.28 -17.17 10.15
N LEU A 274 8.20 -16.23 10.33
CA LEU A 274 9.40 -16.17 9.49
C LEU A 274 10.50 -17.05 10.08
N THR A 275 11.12 -17.83 9.20
CA THR A 275 12.27 -18.67 9.50
C THR A 275 13.36 -18.40 8.48
N LYS A 276 14.58 -18.84 8.76
CA LYS A 276 15.68 -18.75 7.78
C LYS A 276 15.32 -19.44 6.45
N GLU A 277 14.58 -20.55 6.50
CA GLU A 277 14.26 -21.33 5.30
C GLU A 277 13.21 -20.63 4.42
N ASN A 278 12.06 -20.26 4.99
CA ASN A 278 10.98 -19.65 4.21
C ASN A 278 11.31 -18.22 3.73
N THR A 279 12.29 -17.55 4.33
CA THR A 279 12.81 -16.24 3.90
C THR A 279 14.04 -16.30 3.01
N LYS A 280 14.52 -17.50 2.65
CA LYS A 280 15.70 -17.65 1.79
C LYS A 280 15.48 -16.99 0.43
N GLY A 281 16.44 -16.18 0.01
CA GLY A 281 16.45 -15.49 -1.28
C GLY A 281 15.56 -14.25 -1.36
N PHE A 282 14.87 -13.88 -0.27
CA PHE A 282 14.22 -12.58 -0.19
C PHE A 282 15.26 -11.47 -0.04
N VAL A 283 15.02 -10.36 -0.75
CA VAL A 283 15.76 -9.12 -0.59
C VAL A 283 14.83 -8.12 0.09
N PHE A 284 15.29 -7.51 1.18
CA PHE A 284 14.46 -6.70 2.08
C PHE A 284 14.74 -5.21 1.93
N THR A 285 13.70 -4.41 2.05
CA THR A 285 13.76 -2.98 2.37
C THR A 285 13.24 -2.74 3.78
N ASP A 286 13.80 -1.73 4.46
CA ASP A 286 13.25 -1.24 5.71
C ASP A 286 11.95 -0.46 5.44
N LEU A 287 11.00 -0.59 6.36
CA LEU A 287 9.74 0.13 6.40
C LEU A 287 9.82 1.29 7.39
N GLU A 288 9.10 2.36 7.10
CA GLU A 288 8.91 3.45 8.05
C GLU A 288 7.91 3.05 9.12
N ARG A 289 8.01 3.66 10.31
CA ARG A 289 7.06 3.43 11.39
C ARG A 289 5.64 3.87 11.00
N GLY A 290 4.66 3.10 11.44
CA GLY A 290 3.25 3.48 11.37
C GLY A 290 2.90 4.59 12.37
N VAL A 291 1.60 4.87 12.53
CA VAL A 291 1.12 5.98 13.36
C VAL A 291 0.75 5.59 14.79
N THR A 292 0.89 4.31 15.17
CA THR A 292 0.55 3.80 16.50
C THR A 292 1.78 3.41 17.31
N THR A 293 1.56 3.08 18.58
CA THR A 293 2.60 2.60 19.50
C THR A 293 2.84 1.11 19.41
N ASP A 294 2.04 0.35 18.63
CA ASP A 294 2.29 -1.08 18.43
C ASP A 294 3.62 -1.24 17.65
N PRO A 295 4.60 -2.01 18.15
CA PRO A 295 5.89 -2.15 17.48
C PRO A 295 5.82 -2.88 16.14
N ARG A 296 4.69 -3.50 15.82
CA ARG A 296 4.41 -4.15 14.53
C ARG A 296 3.73 -3.23 13.53
N ASP A 297 3.52 -1.97 13.91
CA ASP A 297 2.89 -0.98 13.06
C ASP A 297 3.92 -0.27 12.17
N TRP A 298 3.74 -0.47 10.86
CA TRP A 298 4.65 -0.01 9.82
C TRP A 298 3.87 0.64 8.68
N ALA A 299 4.43 1.67 8.07
CA ALA A 299 3.91 2.29 6.87
C ALA A 299 4.03 1.36 5.64
N MET A 300 3.28 1.66 4.58
CA MET A 300 3.37 0.94 3.30
C MET A 300 4.79 0.98 2.71
N VAL A 301 5.11 -0.04 1.90
CA VAL A 301 6.40 -0.12 1.20
C VAL A 301 6.56 1.04 0.22
N LYS A 302 7.78 1.60 0.13
CA LYS A 302 8.09 2.67 -0.83
C LYS A 302 8.29 2.12 -2.23
N MET A 303 7.97 2.92 -3.23
CA MET A 303 8.13 2.59 -4.64
C MET A 303 8.29 3.84 -5.49
N CYS A 304 8.84 3.67 -6.69
CA CYS A 304 8.76 4.64 -7.76
C CYS A 304 8.23 3.98 -9.03
N PHE A 305 7.51 4.73 -9.88
CA PHE A 305 7.10 4.26 -11.20
C PHE A 305 7.30 5.31 -12.30
N ARG A 306 7.38 4.84 -13.54
CA ARG A 306 7.42 5.65 -14.78
C ARG A 306 6.30 5.22 -15.70
N LEU A 307 5.79 6.17 -16.48
CA LEU A 307 4.87 5.91 -17.58
C LEU A 307 5.57 6.27 -18.89
N ASN A 308 5.70 5.32 -19.82
CA ASN A 308 6.40 5.50 -21.10
C ASN A 308 7.80 6.14 -20.92
N ASP A 309 8.54 5.67 -19.91
CA ASP A 309 9.87 6.17 -19.55
C ASP A 309 9.93 7.67 -19.16
N GLN A 310 8.79 8.28 -18.84
CA GLN A 310 8.71 9.69 -18.45
C GLN A 310 8.60 9.86 -16.93
N GLY A 311 9.67 10.39 -16.33
CA GLY A 311 9.70 10.94 -14.98
C GLY A 311 9.40 9.95 -13.85
N ASP A 312 10.13 10.08 -12.75
CA ASP A 312 9.93 9.21 -11.59
C ASP A 312 8.77 9.72 -10.74
N ASN A 313 7.75 8.88 -10.55
CA ASN A 313 6.64 9.11 -9.65
C ASN A 313 6.84 8.25 -8.41
N CYS A 314 7.35 8.86 -7.33
CA CYS A 314 7.75 8.15 -6.12
C CYS A 314 6.76 8.34 -4.98
N GLY A 315 6.43 7.24 -4.30
CA GLY A 315 5.52 7.25 -3.15
C GLY A 315 5.43 5.86 -2.53
N SER A 316 4.21 5.36 -2.34
CA SER A 316 3.97 4.08 -1.68
C SER A 316 3.29 3.08 -2.57
N ALA A 317 3.53 1.79 -2.32
CA ALA A 317 2.84 0.69 -2.95
C ALA A 317 2.04 -0.14 -1.96
N LEU A 318 0.94 -0.67 -2.46
CA LEU A 318 0.15 -1.71 -1.83
C LEU A 318 0.16 -2.95 -2.73
N ILE A 319 0.72 -4.04 -2.23
CA ILE A 319 0.61 -5.35 -2.87
C ILE A 319 -0.72 -5.93 -2.40
N ASP A 320 -1.71 -6.02 -3.29
CA ASP A 320 -3.11 -6.23 -2.91
C ASP A 320 -3.67 -7.55 -3.49
N THR A 321 -3.91 -8.53 -2.64
CA THR A 321 -4.55 -9.81 -2.99
C THR A 321 -6.07 -9.74 -2.95
N GLY A 322 -6.68 -8.59 -2.69
CA GLY A 322 -8.13 -8.36 -2.71
C GLY A 322 -8.66 -7.99 -4.09
N ILE A 323 -7.81 -7.50 -5.01
CA ILE A 323 -8.22 -7.09 -6.36
C ILE A 323 -7.34 -7.62 -7.51
N PRO A 324 -7.91 -7.87 -8.70
CA PRO A 324 -7.13 -8.25 -9.89
C PRO A 324 -6.64 -7.07 -10.75
N GLN A 325 -7.25 -5.89 -10.58
CA GLN A 325 -6.83 -4.66 -11.25
C GLN A 325 -5.76 -3.91 -10.46
N MET A 326 -5.06 -3.01 -11.13
CA MET A 326 -4.15 -2.05 -10.53
C MET A 326 -4.83 -0.68 -10.38
N TYR A 327 -4.49 0.05 -9.32
CA TYR A 327 -4.77 1.49 -9.22
C TYR A 327 -3.47 2.27 -9.28
N LEU A 328 -3.47 3.35 -10.04
CA LEU A 328 -2.30 4.18 -10.29
C LEU A 328 -2.65 5.64 -10.04
N ARG A 329 -1.98 6.25 -9.06
CA ARG A 329 -2.04 7.69 -8.80
C ARG A 329 -0.69 8.32 -9.11
N THR A 330 -0.70 9.29 -10.00
CA THR A 330 0.46 10.12 -10.35
C THR A 330 0.49 11.40 -9.54
N ASP A 331 1.63 12.08 -9.54
CA ASP A 331 1.74 13.41 -8.93
C ASP A 331 0.95 14.46 -9.74
N VAL A 332 0.74 15.62 -9.14
CA VAL A 332 0.11 16.77 -9.79
C VAL A 332 0.92 17.16 -11.03
N GLY A 333 0.23 17.27 -12.17
CA GLY A 333 0.84 17.64 -13.44
C GLY A 333 1.40 16.48 -14.26
N VAL A 334 1.43 15.24 -13.72
CA VAL A 334 1.80 14.05 -14.49
C VAL A 334 0.54 13.34 -14.99
N GLU A 335 0.23 13.50 -16.28
CA GLU A 335 -0.95 12.89 -16.87
C GLU A 335 -0.76 11.40 -17.13
N THR A 336 -1.67 10.58 -16.61
CA THR A 336 -1.73 9.15 -16.96
C THR A 336 -2.43 8.99 -18.31
N PRO A 337 -1.78 8.42 -19.35
CA PRO A 337 -2.43 8.14 -20.63
C PRO A 337 -3.65 7.25 -20.40
N ASN A 338 -4.85 7.74 -20.75
CA ASN A 338 -6.09 7.04 -20.43
C ASN A 338 -7.09 7.05 -21.59
N VAL A 339 -7.98 6.06 -21.55
CA VAL A 339 -9.12 5.91 -22.45
C VAL A 339 -10.39 5.77 -21.61
N THR A 340 -11.51 6.22 -22.16
CA THR A 340 -12.83 6.00 -21.55
C THR A 340 -13.48 4.82 -22.25
N VAL A 341 -13.81 3.79 -21.49
CA VAL A 341 -14.44 2.57 -21.98
C VAL A 341 -15.78 2.35 -21.30
N ARG A 342 -16.67 1.58 -21.93
CA ARG A 342 -17.92 1.18 -21.31
C ARG A 342 -17.59 0.38 -20.06
N ASN A 343 -18.28 0.64 -18.95
CA ASN A 343 -18.02 -0.09 -17.71
C ASN A 343 -18.30 -1.58 -17.91
N PRO A 344 -17.29 -2.45 -17.74
CA PRO A 344 -17.50 -3.89 -17.89
C PRO A 344 -18.35 -4.46 -16.74
N ASN A 345 -18.38 -3.79 -15.59
CA ASN A 345 -19.29 -4.14 -14.51
C ASN A 345 -20.71 -3.66 -14.82
N LYS A 346 -21.58 -4.60 -15.21
CA LYS A 346 -23.00 -4.34 -15.53
C LYS A 346 -23.80 -3.86 -14.32
N GLU A 347 -23.36 -4.20 -13.11
CA GLU A 347 -23.98 -3.78 -11.85
C GLU A 347 -23.40 -2.46 -11.34
N GLY A 348 -22.34 -1.95 -11.97
CA GLY A 348 -21.74 -0.67 -11.62
C GLY A 348 -22.62 0.51 -12.03
N GLU A 349 -22.74 1.50 -11.15
CA GLU A 349 -23.57 2.70 -11.41
C GLU A 349 -23.06 3.54 -12.60
N ALA A 350 -21.74 3.54 -12.85
CA ALA A 350 -21.16 4.32 -13.93
C ALA A 350 -21.28 3.58 -15.27
N THR A 351 -21.84 4.21 -16.29
CA THR A 351 -21.90 3.66 -17.66
C THR A 351 -20.52 3.61 -18.32
N TRP A 352 -19.65 4.56 -17.99
CA TRP A 352 -18.32 4.75 -18.57
C TRP A 352 -17.29 4.89 -17.47
N VAL A 353 -16.12 4.30 -17.68
CA VAL A 353 -15.00 4.30 -16.74
C VAL A 353 -13.69 4.61 -17.45
N LYS A 354 -12.76 5.24 -16.73
CA LYS A 354 -11.40 5.47 -17.24
C LYS A 354 -10.52 4.25 -17.02
N ARG A 355 -9.66 3.97 -17.98
CA ARG A 355 -8.60 2.95 -17.92
C ARG A 355 -7.32 3.52 -18.49
N VAL A 356 -6.17 3.05 -18.03
CA VAL A 356 -4.90 3.40 -18.70
C VAL A 356 -4.94 2.86 -20.13
N LYS A 357 -4.43 3.66 -21.07
CA LYS A 357 -4.49 3.34 -22.50
C LYS A 357 -3.64 2.09 -22.79
N PRO A 358 -4.15 1.08 -23.53
CA PRO A 358 -3.32 -0.01 -24.03
C PRO A 358 -2.11 0.48 -24.81
N GLY A 359 -0.98 -0.20 -24.69
CA GLY A 359 0.33 0.23 -25.21
C GLY A 359 1.11 1.17 -24.29
N THR A 360 0.55 1.57 -23.14
CA THR A 360 1.31 2.34 -22.14
C THR A 360 2.27 1.41 -21.43
N ASN A 361 3.57 1.73 -21.47
CA ASN A 361 4.57 1.03 -20.67
C ASN A 361 4.56 1.58 -19.24
N ILE A 362 4.48 0.68 -18.26
CA ILE A 362 4.55 1.00 -16.84
C ILE A 362 5.76 0.25 -16.28
N ALA A 363 6.73 0.99 -15.75
CA ALA A 363 7.86 0.45 -15.01
C ALA A 363 7.73 0.82 -13.54
N ILE A 364 7.90 -0.15 -12.64
CA ILE A 364 7.76 -0.02 -11.19
C ILE A 364 9.01 -0.59 -10.52
N GLY A 365 9.58 0.17 -9.59
CA GLY A 365 10.76 -0.23 -8.82
C GLY A 365 10.55 -0.01 -7.32
N PHE A 366 11.14 -0.89 -6.52
CA PHE A 366 11.08 -0.89 -5.06
C PHE A 366 12.51 -0.79 -4.48
N PRO A 367 12.85 0.24 -3.70
CA PRO A 367 12.06 1.44 -3.40
C PRO A 367 12.15 2.53 -4.49
N SER A 368 13.03 2.37 -5.48
CA SER A 368 13.34 3.35 -6.53
C SER A 368 13.39 2.69 -7.91
N LEU A 369 13.45 3.51 -8.97
CA LEU A 369 13.71 3.09 -10.36
C LEU A 369 15.16 3.37 -10.82
N GLU A 370 16.01 3.80 -9.88
CA GLU A 370 17.41 4.14 -10.10
C GLU A 370 18.26 3.54 -8.98
N GLY A 371 19.50 3.17 -9.30
CA GLY A 371 20.44 2.60 -8.34
C GLY A 371 20.10 1.16 -7.96
N ARG A 372 20.50 0.74 -6.75
CA ARG A 372 20.26 -0.61 -6.20
C ARG A 372 18.77 -0.83 -5.92
N GLU A 373 17.94 -0.90 -6.96
CA GLU A 373 16.59 -1.45 -6.82
C GLU A 373 16.70 -2.80 -6.14
N ILE A 374 15.85 -3.03 -5.13
CA ILE A 374 15.76 -4.34 -4.52
C ILE A 374 15.06 -5.28 -5.48
N VAL A 375 14.00 -4.78 -6.12
CA VAL A 375 13.22 -5.44 -7.17
C VAL A 375 12.55 -4.38 -8.06
N GLY A 376 12.48 -4.63 -9.36
CA GLY A 376 11.69 -3.86 -10.31
C GLY A 376 11.03 -4.76 -11.34
N TYR A 377 9.93 -4.29 -11.92
CA TYR A 377 9.25 -4.95 -13.04
C TYR A 377 8.60 -3.93 -13.97
N SER A 378 8.40 -4.31 -15.22
CA SER A 378 7.67 -3.50 -16.18
C SER A 378 6.72 -4.34 -17.01
N PHE A 379 5.69 -3.69 -17.52
CA PHE A 379 4.74 -4.30 -18.45
C PHE A 379 4.14 -3.24 -19.36
N GLU A 380 3.66 -3.69 -20.51
CA GLU A 380 2.85 -2.89 -21.41
C GLU A 380 1.37 -3.24 -21.21
N VAL A 381 0.54 -2.21 -21.02
CA VAL A 381 -0.89 -2.37 -20.78
C VAL A 381 -1.58 -2.98 -22.01
N GLY A 382 -2.38 -4.02 -21.82
CA GLY A 382 -3.14 -4.72 -22.84
C GLY A 382 -2.42 -5.89 -23.50
N THR A 383 -1.28 -6.33 -22.99
CA THR A 383 -0.51 -7.45 -23.59
C THR A 383 -0.99 -8.83 -23.14
N GLY A 384 -1.65 -8.91 -21.99
CA GLY A 384 -2.14 -10.17 -21.40
C GLY A 384 -1.05 -10.99 -20.73
N MET A 385 0.09 -10.38 -20.38
CA MET A 385 1.12 -11.07 -19.59
C MET A 385 0.59 -11.48 -18.22
N LEU A 386 1.05 -12.61 -17.69
CA LEU A 386 0.49 -13.17 -16.46
C LEU A 386 0.62 -12.23 -15.24
N MET A 387 1.72 -11.47 -15.16
CA MET A 387 1.97 -10.49 -14.10
C MET A 387 1.26 -9.14 -14.35
N GLU A 388 0.73 -8.94 -15.55
CA GLU A 388 -0.05 -7.75 -15.87
C GLU A 388 -1.38 -7.77 -15.09
N PRO A 389 -1.79 -6.67 -14.45
CA PRO A 389 -3.13 -6.56 -13.88
C PRO A 389 -4.20 -6.68 -14.98
N VAL A 390 -5.41 -7.15 -14.63
CA VAL A 390 -6.50 -7.31 -15.63
C VAL A 390 -6.83 -6.00 -16.36
N TYR A 391 -6.67 -4.89 -15.67
CA TYR A 391 -6.61 -3.54 -16.23
C TYR A 391 -5.99 -2.60 -15.20
N VAL A 392 -5.61 -1.40 -15.64
CA VAL A 392 -5.11 -0.34 -14.76
C VAL A 392 -6.12 0.80 -14.68
N VAL A 393 -6.47 1.21 -13.47
CA VAL A 393 -7.35 2.33 -13.17
C VAL A 393 -6.50 3.57 -12.87
N PRO A 394 -6.58 4.64 -13.68
CA PRO A 394 -5.96 5.91 -13.35
C PRO A 394 -6.80 6.60 -12.25
N GLU A 395 -6.22 6.76 -11.07
CA GLU A 395 -6.78 7.61 -10.02
C GLU A 395 -6.63 9.10 -10.39
N SER A 396 -7.35 9.96 -9.67
CA SER A 396 -7.11 11.41 -9.73
C SER A 396 -5.68 11.71 -9.27
N GLN A 397 -4.99 12.59 -9.99
CA GLN A 397 -3.68 13.10 -9.59
C GLN A 397 -3.70 13.62 -8.16
N GLY A 398 -2.62 13.38 -7.43
CA GLY A 398 -2.45 13.93 -6.10
C GLY A 398 -1.27 13.31 -5.34
N PRO A 399 -0.57 14.10 -4.51
CA PRO A 399 0.55 13.58 -3.75
C PRO A 399 0.08 12.76 -2.53
N PRO A 400 0.88 11.78 -2.08
CA PRO A 400 1.99 11.21 -2.83
C PRO A 400 1.49 10.29 -3.96
N PRO A 401 2.27 10.09 -5.04
CA PRO A 401 2.08 9.00 -5.98
C PRO A 401 1.84 7.66 -5.28
N TYR A 402 1.08 6.79 -5.92
CA TYR A 402 0.66 5.53 -5.31
C TYR A 402 0.38 4.46 -6.35
N VAL A 403 0.77 3.23 -6.02
CA VAL A 403 0.41 2.03 -6.78
C VAL A 403 -0.27 1.03 -5.87
N ASN A 404 -1.45 0.57 -6.27
CA ASN A 404 -1.97 -0.72 -5.83
C ASN A 404 -1.74 -1.71 -6.95
N THR A 405 -0.88 -2.72 -6.76
CA THR A 405 -0.46 -3.61 -7.85
C THR A 405 -1.56 -4.56 -8.31
N GLY A 406 -2.54 -4.83 -7.45
CA GLY A 406 -3.39 -6.01 -7.56
C GLY A 406 -2.62 -7.33 -7.41
N ARG A 407 -3.36 -8.43 -7.44
CA ARG A 407 -2.89 -9.78 -7.12
C ARG A 407 -1.92 -10.36 -8.13
N ASN A 408 -2.03 -9.95 -9.41
CA ASN A 408 -1.24 -10.53 -10.50
C ASN A 408 0.26 -10.28 -10.33
N PHE A 409 0.65 -9.29 -9.52
CA PHE A 409 2.03 -9.11 -9.06
C PHE A 409 2.66 -10.41 -8.51
N LEU A 410 1.87 -11.24 -7.82
CA LEU A 410 2.37 -12.47 -7.20
C LEU A 410 2.81 -13.53 -8.21
N PHE A 411 2.41 -13.43 -9.48
CA PHE A 411 2.92 -14.31 -10.53
C PHE A 411 4.39 -14.04 -10.87
N GLY A 412 4.88 -12.83 -10.59
CA GLY A 412 6.29 -12.48 -10.77
C GLY A 412 7.11 -12.53 -9.48
N PHE A 413 6.47 -12.40 -8.32
CA PHE A 413 7.15 -12.23 -7.05
C PHE A 413 6.44 -12.93 -5.89
N SER A 414 7.22 -13.55 -5.01
CA SER A 414 6.79 -13.77 -3.63
C SER A 414 7.11 -12.53 -2.80
N VAL A 415 6.30 -12.26 -1.78
CA VAL A 415 6.52 -11.16 -0.83
C VAL A 415 6.64 -11.67 0.60
N VAL A 416 7.32 -10.92 1.45
CA VAL A 416 7.44 -11.19 2.88
C VAL A 416 7.25 -9.91 3.68
N PHE A 417 6.48 -9.99 4.76
CA PHE A 417 6.37 -8.93 5.75
C PHE A 417 6.96 -9.43 7.07
N ASP A 418 8.02 -8.76 7.53
CA ASP A 418 8.64 -8.94 8.84
C ASP A 418 8.16 -7.85 9.79
N ALA A 419 7.12 -8.17 10.56
CA ALA A 419 6.44 -7.23 11.43
C ALA A 419 7.29 -6.86 12.67
N ASP A 420 8.12 -7.79 13.16
CA ASP A 420 9.00 -7.48 14.29
C ASP A 420 10.19 -6.60 13.87
N GLY A 421 10.64 -6.73 12.63
CA GLY A 421 11.81 -6.01 12.11
C GLY A 421 11.48 -4.73 11.35
N GLY A 422 10.23 -4.55 10.93
CA GLY A 422 9.84 -3.46 10.05
C GLY A 422 10.48 -3.56 8.70
N ARG A 423 10.36 -4.74 8.07
CA ARG A 423 10.95 -4.97 6.75
C ARG A 423 9.93 -5.60 5.83
N PHE A 424 9.98 -5.21 4.57
CA PHE A 424 9.23 -5.85 3.51
C PHE A 424 10.21 -6.37 2.47
N GLY A 425 10.01 -7.59 2.00
CA GLY A 425 10.94 -8.23 1.09
C GLY A 425 10.26 -8.81 -0.12
N PHE A 426 11.05 -8.97 -1.17
CA PHE A 426 10.64 -9.51 -2.45
C PHE A 426 11.57 -10.65 -2.86
N ARG A 427 11.01 -11.67 -3.50
CA ARG A 427 11.76 -12.73 -4.15
C ARG A 427 11.15 -12.99 -5.51
N ALA A 428 11.93 -12.83 -6.58
CA ALA A 428 11.48 -13.13 -7.92
C ALA A 428 11.06 -14.61 -8.03
N VAL A 429 9.90 -14.85 -8.62
CA VAL A 429 9.47 -16.19 -9.04
C VAL A 429 10.12 -16.40 -10.40
N HIS A 430 11.17 -17.22 -10.46
CA HIS A 430 11.68 -17.65 -11.76
C HIS A 430 10.53 -18.38 -12.49
N PRO A 431 10.29 -18.10 -13.79
CA PRO A 431 9.34 -18.88 -14.54
C PRO A 431 9.80 -20.33 -14.45
N GLN A 432 9.03 -21.16 -13.74
CA GLN A 432 9.16 -22.59 -13.89
C GLN A 432 8.81 -22.84 -15.36
N HIS A 433 9.82 -23.13 -16.18
CA HIS A 433 9.58 -23.79 -17.45
C HIS A 433 8.66 -24.98 -17.13
N PRO A 434 7.51 -25.12 -17.82
CA PRO A 434 6.73 -26.34 -17.71
C PRO A 434 7.69 -27.48 -17.98
N GLN A 435 7.86 -28.37 -17.01
CA GLN A 435 8.51 -29.65 -17.25
C GLN A 435 7.72 -30.29 -18.39
N ILE A 436 8.29 -30.23 -19.59
CA ILE A 436 7.85 -31.03 -20.71
C ILE A 436 7.99 -32.46 -20.21
N SER A 437 6.85 -33.11 -19.99
CA SER A 437 6.84 -34.55 -19.80
C SER A 437 7.49 -35.16 -21.03
N HIS A 438 8.72 -35.63 -20.87
CA HIS A 438 9.31 -36.56 -21.82
C HIS A 438 8.49 -37.84 -21.74
N SER A 439 7.47 -37.90 -22.59
CA SER A 439 7.07 -39.15 -23.19
C SER A 439 8.24 -39.63 -24.04
N SER A 440 8.72 -40.85 -23.81
CA SER A 440 9.26 -41.81 -24.80
C SER A 440 10.01 -42.95 -24.10
N LEU A 441 9.34 -44.08 -23.85
CA LEU A 441 9.55 -45.35 -24.57
C LEU A 441 8.58 -46.42 -24.04
#